data_AF-C6WW08-F1
#
_entry.id   AF-C6WW08-F1
#
_cell.length_a   1.000
_cell.length_b   1.000
_cell.length_c   1.000
_cell.angle_alpha   90.00
_cell.angle_beta   90.00
_cell.angle_gamma   90.00
#
_symmetry.space_group_name_H-M   'P 1'
#
loop_
_entity.id
_entity.type
_entity.pdbx_description
1 polymer ?
#
loop_
_entity_poly.entity_id
_entity_poly.type
_entity_poly.pdbx_seq_one_letter_code
_entity_poly.pdbx_strand_id
1 'polypeptide(L)'
;MNFRFLILILSLALSLISSLAHAATYAYRNDSFSYDTPSVSASTVTWHATGASPACTTYPLGDDDWADISFPSGFKFTFGGVDYTSVRIYSNGILKFGNDASGYHRNYSNLALPITANALAFSGCSQGVPTNIMLPYWTDIVAGTGNSTAGASVKYELITDPVTNQDRFVISWVNVKLYNTTTRYNFQVVLYESNTGVNGNFKYNYTTGSSTGSAATVGVQLSTTDSTQYSYNQAFIDTTNGTSILWYPANQLDPKTAEYRFDESIWANTPNEVKDTSGNSQNASVAGLATNTAAGKLCRGGSFTNNTSNTTIDAISTPIVPGNTGSVDMWYKSNVAWNAAASDATFFDATKIATRPFFL
;
A
#
# COMPACT_ATOMS: atom_id res chain seq x y z
N MET A 1 -35.30 37.03 11.24
CA MET A 1 -34.68 35.71 11.49
C MET A 1 -33.22 35.97 11.86
N ASN A 2 -32.83 35.65 13.11
CA ASN A 2 -31.60 36.15 13.71
C ASN A 2 -30.34 35.53 13.06
N PHE A 3 -29.40 36.37 12.63
CA PHE A 3 -28.12 35.98 12.01
C PHE A 3 -27.31 34.99 12.87
N ARG A 4 -27.49 35.07 14.19
CA ARG A 4 -26.89 34.14 15.17
C ARG A 4 -27.45 32.71 15.11
N PHE A 5 -28.69 32.54 14.67
CA PHE A 5 -29.32 31.22 14.53
C PHE A 5 -28.84 30.49 13.26
N LEU A 6 -28.53 31.26 12.21
CA LEU A 6 -27.98 30.73 10.95
C LEU A 6 -26.53 30.23 11.12
N ILE A 7 -25.71 30.96 11.90
CA ILE A 7 -24.33 30.55 12.22
C ILE A 7 -24.30 29.28 13.07
N LEU A 8 -25.23 29.12 14.01
CA LEU A 8 -25.33 27.92 14.86
C LEU A 8 -25.72 26.68 14.06
N ILE A 9 -26.64 26.80 13.09
CA ILE A 9 -27.02 25.69 12.20
C ILE A 9 -25.89 25.35 11.23
N LEU A 10 -25.14 26.35 10.73
CA LEU A 10 -24.00 26.11 9.85
C LEU A 10 -22.83 25.42 10.58
N SER A 11 -22.57 25.78 11.83
CA SER A 11 -21.53 25.13 12.65
C SER A 11 -21.93 23.74 13.14
N LEU A 12 -23.21 23.48 13.41
CA LEU A 12 -23.71 22.12 13.68
C LEU A 12 -23.67 21.24 12.42
N ALA A 13 -23.98 21.81 11.24
CA ALA A 13 -23.90 21.10 9.95
C ALA A 13 -22.45 20.80 9.55
N LEU A 14 -21.48 21.69 9.82
CA LEU A 14 -20.06 21.41 9.59
C LEU A 14 -19.47 20.38 10.57
N SER A 15 -20.03 20.22 11.77
CA SER A 15 -19.62 19.19 12.73
C SER A 15 -20.15 17.78 12.42
N LEU A 16 -21.13 17.67 11.52
CA LEU A 16 -21.73 16.40 11.07
C LEU A 16 -21.12 15.86 9.78
N ILE A 17 -20.14 16.56 9.19
CA ILE A 17 -19.29 16.06 8.10
C ILE A 17 -17.96 15.59 8.69
N SER A 18 -18.02 14.79 9.76
CA SER A 18 -16.96 13.83 10.00
C SER A 18 -17.06 12.82 8.86
N SER A 19 -16.29 13.01 7.78
CA SER A 19 -16.04 11.97 6.79
C SER A 19 -15.78 10.68 7.55
N LEU A 20 -16.50 9.60 7.21
CA LEU A 20 -16.19 8.27 7.72
C LEU A 20 -14.70 8.02 7.46
N ALA A 21 -13.88 8.16 8.49
CA ALA A 21 -12.45 7.93 8.39
C ALA A 21 -12.31 6.44 8.08
N HIS A 22 -11.89 6.12 6.86
CA HIS A 22 -11.53 4.76 6.53
C HIS A 22 -10.21 4.47 7.24
N ALA A 23 -10.18 3.42 8.05
CA ALA A 23 -8.93 2.92 8.58
C ALA A 23 -8.05 2.46 7.40
N ALA A 24 -6.74 2.61 7.57
CA ALA A 24 -5.75 2.10 6.65
C ALA A 24 -4.77 1.27 7.46
N THR A 25 -5.19 0.07 7.87
CA THR A 25 -4.35 -0.83 8.70
C THR A 25 -3.03 -1.14 8.00
N TYR A 26 -3.01 -1.16 6.67
CA TYR A 26 -1.81 -1.33 5.86
C TYR A 26 -1.48 -0.06 5.08
N ALA A 27 -0.21 0.37 5.17
CA ALA A 27 0.39 1.39 4.32
C ALA A 27 1.31 0.72 3.29
N TYR A 28 1.75 1.48 2.29
CA TYR A 28 2.67 0.99 1.26
C TYR A 28 3.79 1.99 0.99
N ARG A 29 4.87 1.48 0.39
CA ARG A 29 5.94 2.27 -0.25
C ARG A 29 6.55 1.49 -1.40
N ASN A 30 7.15 2.20 -2.35
CA ASN A 30 8.00 1.54 -3.34
C ASN A 30 9.21 0.92 -2.63
N ASP A 31 9.67 -0.20 -3.16
CA ASP A 31 10.85 -0.92 -2.69
C ASP A 31 11.76 -1.28 -3.87
N SER A 32 12.99 -1.68 -3.56
CA SER A 32 13.92 -2.19 -4.57
C SER A 32 13.31 -3.39 -5.28
N PHE A 33 13.30 -3.36 -6.61
CA PHE A 33 12.74 -4.45 -7.39
C PHE A 33 13.47 -5.76 -7.10
N SER A 34 12.72 -6.78 -6.71
CA SER A 34 13.19 -8.15 -6.55
C SER A 34 12.08 -9.12 -6.94
N TYR A 35 12.44 -10.16 -7.70
CA TYR A 35 11.53 -11.20 -8.15
C TYR A 35 12.07 -12.56 -7.75
N ASP A 36 11.28 -13.30 -6.98
CA ASP A 36 11.58 -14.67 -6.57
C ASP A 36 11.12 -15.58 -7.71
N THR A 37 12.08 -15.98 -8.56
CA THR A 37 11.77 -16.89 -9.66
C THR A 37 11.37 -18.26 -9.08
N PRO A 38 10.15 -18.76 -9.37
CA PRO A 38 9.70 -20.02 -8.79
C PRO A 38 10.70 -21.15 -9.04
N SER A 39 11.11 -21.82 -7.97
CA SER A 39 12.06 -22.93 -8.06
C SER A 39 11.44 -24.16 -8.74
N VAL A 40 12.28 -25.15 -9.06
CA VAL A 40 11.81 -26.46 -9.54
C VAL A 40 10.98 -27.22 -8.49
N SER A 41 11.14 -26.89 -7.21
CA SER A 41 10.36 -27.43 -6.09
C SER A 41 9.09 -26.64 -5.79
N ALA A 42 8.86 -25.52 -6.48
CA ALA A 42 7.65 -24.73 -6.28
C ALA A 42 6.41 -25.54 -6.64
N SER A 43 5.45 -25.56 -5.72
CA SER A 43 4.17 -26.22 -5.94
C SER A 43 3.33 -25.43 -6.94
N THR A 44 2.44 -26.13 -7.64
CA THR A 44 1.51 -25.51 -8.60
C THR A 44 0.11 -25.57 -8.03
N VAL A 45 -0.59 -24.43 -8.06
CA VAL A 45 -2.01 -24.38 -7.72
C VAL A 45 -2.78 -25.33 -8.63
N THR A 46 -3.56 -26.21 -8.02
CA THR A 46 -4.51 -27.08 -8.73
C THR A 46 -5.89 -26.45 -8.60
N TRP A 47 -6.39 -25.92 -9.72
CA TRP A 47 -7.71 -25.32 -9.81
C TRP A 47 -8.82 -26.37 -9.73
N HIS A 48 -10.04 -25.93 -9.40
CA HIS A 48 -11.19 -26.82 -9.43
C HIS A 48 -11.53 -27.21 -10.88
N ALA A 49 -11.79 -28.50 -11.11
CA ALA A 49 -11.90 -29.04 -12.47
C ALA A 49 -13.24 -28.69 -13.15
N THR A 50 -14.36 -28.60 -12.43
CA THR A 50 -15.68 -28.28 -13.01
C THR A 50 -16.64 -27.61 -12.03
N GLY A 51 -17.53 -26.79 -12.59
CA GLY A 51 -18.59 -26.05 -11.90
C GLY A 51 -19.75 -26.91 -11.39
N ALA A 52 -19.65 -27.31 -10.12
CA ALA A 52 -20.71 -27.32 -9.13
C ALA A 52 -20.06 -26.90 -7.80
N SER A 53 -20.84 -26.68 -6.73
CA SER A 53 -20.30 -26.30 -5.42
C SER A 53 -19.13 -27.24 -5.04
N PRO A 54 -17.93 -26.71 -4.79
CA PRO A 54 -17.69 -25.35 -4.30
C PRO A 54 -17.13 -24.36 -5.36
N ALA A 55 -16.86 -24.78 -6.60
CA ALA A 55 -16.20 -23.94 -7.61
C ALA A 55 -17.05 -22.73 -8.03
N CYS A 56 -18.38 -22.90 -8.17
CA CYS A 56 -19.32 -21.80 -8.43
C CYS A 56 -18.90 -20.88 -9.59
N THR A 57 -18.47 -21.43 -10.72
CA THR A 57 -18.08 -20.69 -11.94
C THR A 57 -18.39 -21.53 -13.19
N THR A 58 -18.65 -20.88 -14.32
CA THR A 58 -18.74 -21.53 -15.65
C THR A 58 -17.44 -21.50 -16.43
N TYR A 59 -16.39 -20.88 -15.88
CA TYR A 59 -15.12 -20.64 -16.56
C TYR A 59 -13.95 -21.39 -15.92
N PRO A 60 -14.03 -22.67 -15.50
CA PRO A 60 -12.98 -23.31 -14.69
C PRO A 60 -11.61 -23.41 -15.38
N LEU A 61 -10.63 -24.02 -14.70
CA LEU A 61 -9.27 -24.25 -15.20
C LEU A 61 -8.41 -22.99 -15.17
N GLY A 62 -8.54 -22.23 -14.08
CA GLY A 62 -7.77 -21.02 -13.84
C GLY A 62 -8.30 -19.78 -14.55
N ASP A 63 -9.58 -19.76 -14.88
CA ASP A 63 -10.34 -18.59 -15.28
C ASP A 63 -11.51 -18.49 -14.27
N ASP A 64 -11.78 -17.31 -13.70
CA ASP A 64 -12.73 -17.14 -12.57
C ASP A 64 -12.74 -18.29 -11.53
N ASP A 65 -11.57 -18.77 -11.10
CA ASP A 65 -11.38 -19.99 -10.31
C ASP A 65 -10.64 -19.69 -9.01
N TRP A 66 -10.61 -20.64 -8.08
CA TRP A 66 -9.95 -20.49 -6.80
C TRP A 66 -9.34 -21.79 -6.29
N ALA A 67 -8.44 -21.67 -5.31
CA ALA A 67 -7.89 -22.79 -4.56
C ALA A 67 -7.49 -22.36 -3.15
N ASP A 68 -7.75 -23.20 -2.15
CA ASP A 68 -7.25 -23.02 -0.79
C ASP A 68 -5.88 -23.69 -0.64
N ILE A 69 -4.88 -22.92 -0.23
CA ILE A 69 -3.51 -23.38 0.00
C ILE A 69 -3.18 -23.27 1.48
N SER A 70 -2.88 -24.41 2.10
CA SER A 70 -2.30 -24.45 3.45
C SER A 70 -0.85 -24.01 3.41
N PHE A 71 -0.46 -23.14 4.34
CA PHE A 71 0.94 -22.81 4.54
C PHE A 71 1.70 -24.02 5.09
N PRO A 72 3.01 -24.16 4.77
CA PRO A 72 3.84 -25.18 5.39
C PRO A 72 3.86 -25.05 6.91
N SER A 73 4.04 -26.19 7.59
CA SER A 73 4.06 -26.24 9.05
C SER A 73 5.09 -25.26 9.62
N GLY A 74 4.67 -24.47 10.61
CA GLY A 74 5.49 -23.45 11.26
C GLY A 74 5.23 -22.05 10.74
N PHE A 75 5.03 -21.89 9.43
CA PHE A 75 4.79 -20.58 8.83
C PHE A 75 3.40 -20.04 9.19
N LYS A 76 3.36 -18.78 9.65
CA LYS A 76 2.14 -18.04 9.91
C LYS A 76 2.21 -16.64 9.30
N PHE A 77 1.08 -16.17 8.81
CA PHE A 77 0.92 -14.81 8.33
C PHE A 77 -0.23 -14.13 9.06
N THR A 78 0.06 -13.05 9.77
CA THR A 78 -0.94 -12.27 10.51
C THR A 78 -1.48 -11.18 9.60
N PHE A 79 -2.80 -11.12 9.41
CA PHE A 79 -3.45 -10.15 8.54
C PHE A 79 -4.71 -9.60 9.19
N GLY A 80 -4.81 -8.27 9.32
CA GLY A 80 -5.93 -7.65 10.03
C GLY A 80 -6.07 -8.11 11.49
N GLY A 81 -4.96 -8.41 12.15
CA GLY A 81 -4.89 -8.88 13.54
C GLY A 81 -5.19 -10.36 13.74
N VAL A 82 -5.33 -11.14 12.67
CA VAL A 82 -5.62 -12.59 12.73
C VAL A 82 -4.47 -13.39 12.14
N ASP A 83 -3.99 -14.40 12.87
CA ASP A 83 -2.99 -15.35 12.38
C ASP A 83 -3.64 -16.36 11.44
N TYR A 84 -3.13 -16.41 10.21
CA TYR A 84 -3.56 -17.37 9.19
C TYR A 84 -2.50 -18.44 8.94
N THR A 85 -2.97 -19.67 8.76
CA THR A 85 -2.19 -20.84 8.36
C THR A 85 -2.54 -21.32 6.95
N SER A 86 -3.37 -20.57 6.24
CA SER A 86 -3.76 -20.82 4.85
C SER A 86 -4.20 -19.54 4.17
N VAL A 87 -4.24 -19.59 2.85
CA VAL A 87 -4.75 -18.51 1.99
C VAL A 87 -5.56 -19.10 0.86
N ARG A 88 -6.63 -18.42 0.47
CA ARG A 88 -7.33 -18.69 -0.77
C ARG A 88 -6.74 -17.85 -1.89
N ILE A 89 -6.39 -18.48 -2.99
CA ILE A 89 -5.87 -17.84 -4.20
C ILE A 89 -7.00 -17.82 -5.24
N TYR A 90 -7.23 -16.68 -5.87
CA TYR A 90 -8.09 -16.59 -7.07
C TYR A 90 -7.24 -16.45 -8.34
N SER A 91 -7.71 -17.02 -9.44
CA SER A 91 -7.06 -16.87 -10.76
C SER A 91 -6.88 -15.41 -11.15
N ASN A 92 -7.89 -14.58 -10.87
CA ASN A 92 -7.98 -13.15 -11.17
C ASN A 92 -7.10 -12.25 -10.28
N GLY A 93 -6.01 -12.76 -9.71
CA GLY A 93 -5.03 -11.92 -9.01
C GLY A 93 -5.52 -11.36 -7.67
N ILE A 94 -6.28 -12.15 -6.92
CA ILE A 94 -6.74 -11.85 -5.56
C ILE A 94 -6.23 -12.94 -4.60
N LEU A 95 -5.84 -12.55 -3.40
CA LEU A 95 -5.74 -13.45 -2.26
C LEU A 95 -6.80 -13.12 -1.22
N LYS A 96 -7.33 -14.14 -0.56
CA LYS A 96 -8.35 -14.02 0.49
C LYS A 96 -7.93 -14.82 1.70
N PHE A 97 -7.98 -14.20 2.87
CA PHE A 97 -7.58 -14.80 4.14
C PHE A 97 -8.79 -15.21 4.98
N GLY A 98 -8.76 -16.45 5.47
CA GLY A 98 -9.87 -17.07 6.22
C GLY A 98 -11.04 -17.46 5.32
N ASN A 99 -12.11 -17.97 5.95
CA ASN A 99 -13.29 -18.45 5.23
C ASN A 99 -13.87 -17.38 4.29
N ASP A 100 -14.22 -17.78 3.09
CA ASP A 100 -14.74 -16.90 2.06
C ASP A 100 -16.17 -17.29 1.67
N ALA A 101 -17.08 -16.35 1.90
CA ALA A 101 -18.48 -16.43 1.47
C ALA A 101 -18.85 -15.31 0.48
N SER A 102 -17.86 -14.54 0.01
CA SER A 102 -18.10 -13.43 -0.90
C SER A 102 -18.37 -13.91 -2.32
N GLY A 103 -17.67 -14.97 -2.76
CA GLY A 103 -17.73 -15.49 -4.12
C GLY A 103 -17.08 -14.59 -5.17
N TYR A 104 -16.15 -13.73 -4.73
CA TYR A 104 -15.51 -12.71 -5.56
C TYR A 104 -14.57 -13.26 -6.63
N HIS A 105 -14.21 -14.55 -6.58
CA HIS A 105 -13.46 -15.22 -7.64
C HIS A 105 -14.17 -15.16 -9.00
N ARG A 106 -15.51 -15.04 -9.00
CA ARG A 106 -16.35 -14.90 -10.21
C ARG A 106 -16.31 -13.50 -10.84
N ASN A 107 -15.80 -12.50 -10.13
CA ASN A 107 -15.84 -11.13 -10.62
C ASN A 107 -14.63 -10.86 -11.51
N TYR A 108 -14.86 -10.88 -12.82
CA TYR A 108 -13.89 -10.51 -13.85
C TYR A 108 -13.71 -8.99 -13.98
N SER A 109 -14.72 -8.19 -13.61
CA SER A 109 -14.61 -6.72 -13.62
C SER A 109 -14.10 -6.19 -12.28
N ASN A 110 -12.97 -5.49 -12.32
CA ASN A 110 -12.34 -4.90 -11.16
C ASN A 110 -13.07 -3.63 -10.67
N LEU A 111 -12.93 -3.31 -9.39
CA LEU A 111 -13.59 -2.18 -8.74
C LEU A 111 -12.60 -1.39 -7.89
N ALA A 112 -12.85 -0.09 -7.74
CA ALA A 112 -12.10 0.71 -6.77
C ALA A 112 -12.34 0.23 -5.33
N LEU A 113 -11.33 0.43 -4.46
CA LEU A 113 -11.49 0.23 -3.03
C LEU A 113 -12.09 1.50 -2.38
N PRO A 114 -12.90 1.37 -1.31
CA PRO A 114 -13.40 0.12 -0.75
C PRO A 114 -14.43 -0.54 -1.68
N ILE A 115 -14.34 -1.86 -1.82
CA ILE A 115 -15.35 -2.67 -2.47
C ILE A 115 -16.53 -2.80 -1.50
N THR A 116 -17.68 -2.26 -1.90
CA THR A 116 -18.92 -2.28 -1.13
C THR A 116 -20.04 -3.09 -1.80
N ALA A 117 -19.81 -3.54 -3.04
CA ALA A 117 -20.75 -4.33 -3.81
C ALA A 117 -20.58 -5.83 -3.53
N ASN A 118 -21.68 -6.58 -3.68
CA ASN A 118 -21.64 -8.03 -3.65
C ASN A 118 -21.01 -8.58 -4.94
N ALA A 119 -20.46 -9.80 -4.85
CA ALA A 119 -20.01 -10.55 -6.03
C ALA A 119 -21.13 -10.79 -7.04
N LEU A 120 -20.74 -11.15 -8.27
CA LEU A 120 -21.68 -11.60 -9.30
C LEU A 120 -22.49 -12.80 -8.79
N ALA A 121 -23.80 -12.74 -9.02
CA ALA A 121 -24.73 -13.78 -8.60
C ALA A 121 -24.52 -15.06 -9.41
N PHE A 122 -24.49 -16.20 -8.72
CA PHE A 122 -24.49 -17.52 -9.33
C PHE A 122 -25.48 -18.41 -8.57
N SER A 123 -26.41 -19.04 -9.29
CA SER A 123 -27.49 -19.81 -8.67
C SER A 123 -26.95 -20.90 -7.74
N GLY A 124 -27.39 -20.90 -6.48
CA GLY A 124 -26.97 -21.87 -5.46
C GLY A 124 -25.63 -21.57 -4.77
N CYS A 125 -25.02 -20.41 -5.05
CA CYS A 125 -23.75 -20.01 -4.46
C CYS A 125 -23.90 -18.76 -3.58
N SER A 126 -23.08 -18.66 -2.53
CA SER A 126 -23.02 -17.48 -1.67
C SER A 126 -22.50 -16.26 -2.44
N GLN A 127 -23.02 -15.09 -2.07
CA GLN A 127 -22.55 -13.79 -2.55
C GLN A 127 -22.47 -12.81 -1.37
N GLY A 128 -21.43 -11.99 -1.37
CA GLY A 128 -21.25 -10.97 -0.35
C GLY A 128 -20.16 -10.00 -0.72
N VAL A 129 -20.01 -8.97 0.11
CA VAL A 129 -18.89 -8.03 0.04
C VAL A 129 -17.62 -8.73 0.55
N PRO A 130 -16.48 -8.64 -0.16
CA PRO A 130 -15.27 -9.33 0.23
C PRO A 130 -14.60 -8.60 1.39
N THR A 131 -14.02 -9.38 2.30
CA THR A 131 -13.25 -8.90 3.45
C THR A 131 -11.95 -9.67 3.53
N ASN A 132 -10.94 -9.10 4.20
CA ASN A 132 -9.62 -9.70 4.34
C ASN A 132 -9.04 -10.19 2.99
N ILE A 133 -9.03 -9.31 2.01
CA ILE A 133 -8.48 -9.55 0.66
C ILE A 133 -7.24 -8.70 0.39
N MET A 134 -6.33 -9.29 -0.37
CA MET A 134 -5.23 -8.62 -1.05
C MET A 134 -5.47 -8.66 -2.54
N LEU A 135 -5.25 -7.53 -3.20
CA LEU A 135 -5.46 -7.34 -4.63
C LEU A 135 -4.10 -6.98 -5.24
N PRO A 136 -3.17 -7.94 -5.44
CA PRO A 136 -1.89 -7.63 -6.09
C PRO A 136 -2.08 -7.16 -7.53
N TYR A 137 -3.05 -7.71 -8.25
CA TYR A 137 -3.31 -7.36 -9.63
C TYR A 137 -4.73 -7.83 -9.99
N TRP A 138 -5.77 -7.27 -9.37
CA TRP A 138 -7.12 -7.77 -9.61
C TRP A 138 -7.68 -7.24 -10.94
N THR A 139 -7.93 -8.18 -11.85
CA THR A 139 -8.58 -8.00 -13.16
C THR A 139 -8.96 -9.37 -13.74
N ASP A 140 -9.45 -9.41 -14.97
CA ASP A 140 -9.85 -10.64 -15.69
C ASP A 140 -8.62 -11.39 -16.23
N ILE A 141 -8.12 -12.38 -15.48
CA ILE A 141 -6.86 -13.10 -15.74
C ILE A 141 -7.11 -14.59 -15.93
N VAL A 142 -6.45 -15.13 -16.95
CA VAL A 142 -6.37 -16.57 -17.16
C VAL A 142 -5.03 -17.08 -16.62
N ALA A 143 -5.10 -17.82 -15.51
CA ALA A 143 -4.01 -18.36 -14.72
C ALA A 143 -3.93 -19.90 -14.75
N GLY A 144 -4.44 -20.51 -15.82
CA GLY A 144 -4.42 -21.96 -16.05
C GLY A 144 -4.59 -22.30 -17.53
N THR A 145 -5.37 -23.35 -17.82
CA THR A 145 -5.60 -23.83 -19.19
C THR A 145 -6.88 -23.31 -19.84
N GLY A 146 -7.70 -22.56 -19.10
CA GLY A 146 -8.86 -21.84 -19.62
C GLY A 146 -8.50 -20.92 -20.81
N ASN A 147 -9.52 -20.50 -21.57
CA ASN A 147 -9.36 -19.56 -22.70
C ASN A 147 -8.21 -19.92 -23.67
N SER A 148 -8.06 -21.23 -23.97
CA SER A 148 -7.01 -21.80 -24.83
C SER A 148 -5.60 -21.37 -24.43
N THR A 149 -5.32 -21.37 -23.13
CA THR A 149 -4.05 -20.91 -22.57
C THR A 149 -3.12 -22.08 -22.29
N ALA A 150 -1.90 -22.04 -22.81
CA ALA A 150 -0.86 -23.00 -22.47
C ALA A 150 0.23 -22.33 -21.62
N GLY A 151 0.73 -23.06 -20.62
CA GLY A 151 1.89 -22.65 -19.83
C GLY A 151 1.65 -21.51 -18.82
N ALA A 152 0.39 -21.13 -18.56
CA ALA A 152 0.05 -20.24 -17.44
C ALA A 152 -0.19 -21.07 -16.18
N SER A 153 0.25 -20.57 -15.03
CA SER A 153 0.01 -21.22 -13.74
C SER A 153 0.16 -20.25 -12.58
N VAL A 154 -0.37 -20.60 -11.41
CA VAL A 154 0.05 -20.00 -10.14
C VAL A 154 0.95 -20.97 -9.42
N LYS A 155 2.12 -20.48 -9.00
CA LYS A 155 3.14 -21.22 -8.26
C LYS A 155 3.22 -20.70 -6.84
N TYR A 156 3.56 -21.57 -5.89
CA TYR A 156 3.83 -21.13 -4.53
C TYR A 156 4.94 -21.94 -3.86
N GLU A 157 5.70 -21.29 -2.99
CA GLU A 157 6.78 -21.90 -2.22
C GLU A 157 7.11 -21.11 -0.95
N LEU A 158 7.65 -21.81 0.05
CA LEU A 158 8.26 -21.19 1.22
C LEU A 158 9.76 -21.07 0.97
N ILE A 159 10.29 -19.86 1.15
CA ILE A 159 11.70 -19.53 0.95
C ILE A 159 12.24 -18.94 2.25
N THR A 160 13.34 -19.50 2.76
CA THR A 160 14.10 -18.92 3.86
C THR A 160 15.20 -18.04 3.29
N ASP A 161 15.22 -16.76 3.68
CA ASP A 161 16.33 -15.88 3.34
C ASP A 161 17.62 -16.34 4.05
N PRO A 162 18.70 -16.66 3.33
CA PRO A 162 19.89 -17.25 3.95
C PRO A 162 20.71 -16.26 4.78
N VAL A 163 20.46 -14.96 4.67
CA VAL A 163 21.19 -13.91 5.39
C VAL A 163 20.46 -13.51 6.67
N THR A 164 19.15 -13.31 6.56
CA THR A 164 18.31 -12.84 7.67
C THR A 164 17.62 -13.99 8.42
N ASN A 165 17.63 -15.20 7.84
CA ASN A 165 16.88 -16.36 8.31
C ASN A 165 15.36 -16.08 8.43
N GLN A 166 14.86 -15.13 7.64
CA GLN A 166 13.45 -14.79 7.57
C GLN A 166 12.76 -15.65 6.52
N ASP A 167 11.69 -16.33 6.95
CA ASP A 167 10.82 -17.09 6.06
C ASP A 167 9.85 -16.17 5.32
N ARG A 168 9.66 -16.45 4.03
CA ARG A 168 8.65 -15.82 3.19
C ARG A 168 7.92 -16.85 2.34
N PHE A 169 6.61 -16.74 2.30
CA PHE A 169 5.76 -17.54 1.42
C PHE A 169 5.46 -16.73 0.16
N VAL A 170 5.94 -17.23 -0.98
CA VAL A 170 5.83 -16.57 -2.29
C VAL A 170 4.71 -17.22 -3.08
N ILE A 171 3.84 -16.39 -3.68
CA ILE A 171 2.76 -16.81 -4.57
C ILE A 171 2.90 -16.05 -5.88
N SER A 172 3.19 -16.74 -6.97
CA SER A 172 3.53 -16.13 -8.25
C SER A 172 2.55 -16.55 -9.34
N TRP A 173 1.90 -15.57 -9.97
CA TRP A 173 1.18 -15.77 -11.22
C TRP A 173 2.20 -15.75 -12.35
N VAL A 174 2.43 -16.92 -12.95
CA VAL A 174 3.48 -17.14 -13.94
C VAL A 174 2.86 -17.29 -15.33
N ASN A 175 3.35 -16.46 -16.27
CA ASN A 175 2.99 -16.49 -17.69
C ASN A 175 1.48 -16.39 -17.92
N VAL A 176 0.80 -15.62 -17.05
CA VAL A 176 -0.64 -15.39 -17.14
C VAL A 176 -0.94 -14.34 -18.19
N LYS A 177 -2.21 -14.26 -18.61
CA LYS A 177 -2.67 -13.24 -19.55
C LYS A 177 -4.02 -12.69 -19.12
N LEU A 178 -4.35 -11.50 -19.62
CA LEU A 178 -5.73 -11.03 -19.55
C LEU A 178 -6.60 -11.91 -20.46
N TYR A 179 -7.84 -12.14 -20.04
CA TYR A 179 -8.81 -12.86 -20.84
C TYR A 179 -8.91 -12.29 -22.27
N ASN A 180 -8.99 -13.16 -23.28
CA ASN A 180 -9.01 -12.81 -24.70
C ASN A 180 -7.84 -11.96 -25.22
N THR A 181 -6.71 -11.92 -24.50
CA THR A 181 -5.46 -11.31 -25.00
C THR A 181 -4.40 -12.37 -25.30
N THR A 182 -3.25 -11.95 -25.83
CA THR A 182 -2.08 -12.81 -26.08
C THR A 182 -0.88 -12.45 -25.20
N THR A 183 -0.83 -11.21 -24.72
CA THR A 183 0.29 -10.65 -23.94
C THR A 183 0.42 -11.35 -22.59
N ARG A 184 1.65 -11.70 -22.22
CA ARG A 184 1.99 -12.55 -21.06
C ARG A 184 2.79 -11.80 -20.02
N TYR A 185 2.40 -11.88 -18.76
CA TYR A 185 3.10 -11.21 -17.68
C TYR A 185 3.19 -12.07 -16.42
N ASN A 186 4.07 -11.65 -15.51
CA ASN A 186 4.25 -12.29 -14.21
C ASN A 186 4.09 -11.25 -13.11
N PHE A 187 3.52 -11.67 -12.00
CA PHE A 187 3.51 -10.89 -10.77
C PHE A 187 3.45 -11.85 -9.57
N GLN A 188 3.87 -11.37 -8.42
CA GLN A 188 3.89 -12.19 -7.20
C GLN A 188 3.47 -11.41 -5.97
N VAL A 189 2.91 -12.15 -5.01
CA VAL A 189 2.77 -11.73 -3.62
C VAL A 189 3.83 -12.45 -2.80
N VAL A 190 4.55 -11.72 -1.97
CA VAL A 190 5.52 -12.27 -1.02
C VAL A 190 5.01 -11.97 0.37
N LEU A 191 4.59 -12.98 1.12
CA LEU A 191 4.16 -12.86 2.51
C LEU A 191 5.35 -13.14 3.42
N TYR A 192 5.74 -12.20 4.27
CA TYR A 192 6.79 -12.44 5.26
C TYR A 192 6.21 -13.06 6.52
N GLU A 193 6.89 -14.06 7.09
CA GLU A 193 6.47 -14.69 8.33
C GLU A 193 6.23 -13.63 9.41
N SER A 194 5.09 -13.74 10.08
CA SER A 194 4.65 -12.74 11.06
C SER A 194 5.10 -13.11 12.46
N ASN A 195 5.59 -12.11 13.20
CA ASN A 195 5.75 -12.24 14.64
C ASN A 195 4.38 -12.31 15.30
N THR A 196 4.27 -13.10 16.38
CA THR A 196 3.02 -13.23 17.12
C THR A 196 2.47 -11.87 17.55
N GLY A 197 1.21 -11.59 17.18
CA GLY A 197 0.52 -10.35 17.52
C GLY A 197 0.91 -9.13 16.66
N VAL A 198 1.75 -9.31 15.64
CA VAL A 198 2.15 -8.24 14.71
C VAL A 198 1.65 -8.61 13.32
N ASN A 199 0.88 -7.71 12.70
CA ASN A 199 0.48 -7.87 11.30
C ASN A 199 1.73 -8.07 10.40
N GLY A 200 1.65 -8.97 9.43
CA GLY A 200 2.76 -9.31 8.57
C GLY A 200 3.02 -8.27 7.49
N ASN A 201 4.30 -8.04 7.19
CA ASN A 201 4.71 -7.33 5.98
C ASN A 201 4.50 -8.22 4.76
N PHE A 202 4.27 -7.61 3.60
CA PHE A 202 4.21 -8.34 2.34
C PHE A 202 4.62 -7.45 1.17
N LYS A 203 5.00 -8.04 0.04
CA LYS A 203 5.31 -7.32 -1.19
C LYS A 203 4.42 -7.74 -2.34
N TYR A 204 4.13 -6.79 -3.22
CA TYR A 204 3.70 -7.08 -4.59
C TYR A 204 4.85 -6.77 -5.53
N ASN A 205 5.27 -7.75 -6.32
CA ASN A 205 6.35 -7.57 -7.30
C ASN A 205 5.84 -7.85 -8.71
N TYR A 206 6.22 -6.98 -9.65
CA TYR A 206 5.79 -7.00 -11.04
C TYR A 206 7.03 -6.99 -11.93
N THR A 207 7.16 -8.00 -12.79
CA THR A 207 8.29 -8.08 -13.72
C THR A 207 8.20 -7.01 -14.81
N THR A 208 9.29 -6.81 -15.54
CA THR A 208 9.31 -5.95 -16.72
C THR A 208 8.45 -6.53 -17.85
N GLY A 209 7.95 -5.65 -18.72
CA GLY A 209 7.23 -6.01 -19.94
C GLY A 209 5.76 -6.44 -19.77
N SER A 210 5.02 -6.37 -20.88
CA SER A 210 3.68 -6.96 -21.10
C SER A 210 2.48 -6.41 -20.31
N SER A 211 2.66 -5.70 -19.21
CA SER A 211 1.58 -4.94 -18.59
C SER A 211 2.11 -3.66 -17.94
N THR A 212 1.27 -2.62 -17.93
CA THR A 212 1.50 -1.38 -17.18
C THR A 212 0.69 -1.32 -15.88
N GLY A 213 -0.23 -2.26 -15.67
CA GLY A 213 -1.20 -2.24 -14.57
C GLY A 213 -2.45 -1.41 -14.84
N SER A 214 -2.59 -0.83 -16.04
CA SER A 214 -3.66 0.11 -16.38
C SER A 214 -5.09 -0.44 -16.35
N ALA A 215 -5.28 -1.75 -16.19
CA ALA A 215 -6.58 -2.40 -16.11
C ALA A 215 -6.82 -3.14 -14.77
N ALA A 216 -5.93 -2.93 -13.79
CA ALA A 216 -5.95 -3.66 -12.53
C ALA A 216 -6.37 -2.77 -11.35
N THR A 217 -6.95 -3.41 -10.34
CA THR A 217 -7.02 -2.86 -8.98
C THR A 217 -5.85 -3.40 -8.19
N VAL A 218 -5.12 -2.50 -7.53
CA VAL A 218 -4.03 -2.84 -6.62
C VAL A 218 -4.32 -2.27 -5.25
N GLY A 219 -4.34 -3.12 -4.22
CA GLY A 219 -4.61 -2.67 -2.86
C GLY A 219 -4.95 -3.78 -1.89
N VAL A 220 -5.46 -3.38 -0.74
CA VAL A 220 -5.78 -4.24 0.39
C VAL A 220 -7.13 -3.81 0.97
N GLN A 221 -7.97 -4.77 1.32
CA GLN A 221 -9.23 -4.50 2.03
C GLN A 221 -9.43 -5.52 3.15
N LEU A 222 -9.45 -5.04 4.38
CA LEU A 222 -9.87 -5.81 5.55
C LEU A 222 -11.39 -5.74 5.71
N SER A 223 -11.96 -4.56 5.54
CA SER A 223 -13.40 -4.32 5.57
C SER A 223 -13.79 -3.14 4.67
N THR A 224 -15.08 -2.87 4.49
CA THR A 224 -15.54 -1.69 3.74
C THR A 224 -15.11 -0.36 4.35
N THR A 225 -14.69 -0.35 5.62
CA THR A 225 -14.20 0.83 6.33
C THR A 225 -12.71 0.73 6.64
N ASP A 226 -12.01 -0.33 6.20
CA ASP A 226 -10.57 -0.51 6.39
C ASP A 226 -9.95 -1.07 5.11
N SER A 227 -9.44 -0.16 4.28
CA SER A 227 -8.92 -0.47 2.97
C SER A 227 -7.89 0.56 2.52
N THR A 228 -6.89 0.11 1.78
CA THR A 228 -5.85 0.97 1.19
C THR A 228 -5.73 0.66 -0.29
N GLN A 229 -6.01 1.65 -1.14
CA GLN A 229 -5.84 1.57 -2.59
C GLN A 229 -4.49 2.11 -3.01
N TYR A 230 -3.74 1.34 -3.79
CA TYR A 230 -2.53 1.80 -4.45
C TYR A 230 -2.83 2.31 -5.87
N SER A 231 -3.59 1.53 -6.64
CA SER A 231 -3.95 1.88 -8.02
C SER A 231 -5.32 1.31 -8.40
N TYR A 232 -6.02 2.01 -9.30
CA TYR A 232 -7.21 1.51 -9.96
C TYR A 232 -7.27 2.04 -11.38
N ASN A 233 -7.13 1.12 -12.35
CA ASN A 233 -7.13 1.44 -13.77
C ASN A 233 -6.12 2.54 -14.14
N GLN A 234 -4.94 2.52 -13.51
CA GLN A 234 -3.84 3.45 -13.77
C GLN A 234 -2.55 2.67 -14.01
N ALA A 235 -1.73 3.17 -14.94
CA ALA A 235 -0.40 2.63 -15.18
C ALA A 235 0.53 2.98 -14.01
N PHE A 236 1.26 1.98 -13.49
CA PHE A 236 2.20 2.17 -12.38
C PHE A 236 3.43 1.27 -12.49
N ILE A 237 3.37 0.20 -13.29
CA ILE A 237 4.48 -0.73 -13.44
C ILE A 237 5.54 -0.08 -14.33
N ASP A 238 6.76 0.05 -13.80
CA ASP A 238 7.95 0.40 -14.57
C ASP A 238 8.29 -0.77 -15.50
N THR A 239 8.02 -0.58 -16.79
CA THR A 239 8.24 -1.60 -17.82
C THR A 239 9.71 -1.87 -18.12
N THR A 240 10.62 -1.01 -17.65
CA THR A 240 12.07 -1.11 -17.85
C THR A 240 12.75 -1.81 -16.68
N ASN A 241 12.38 -1.48 -15.45
CA ASN A 241 13.06 -1.97 -14.24
C ASN A 241 12.23 -2.95 -13.40
N GLY A 242 10.94 -3.09 -13.68
CA GLY A 242 10.01 -3.81 -12.81
C GLY A 242 9.60 -2.93 -11.63
N THR A 243 8.66 -3.42 -10.84
CA THR A 243 8.12 -2.65 -9.70
C THR A 243 7.95 -3.55 -8.51
N SER A 244 8.38 -3.08 -7.35
CA SER A 244 8.15 -3.72 -6.06
C SER A 244 7.48 -2.74 -5.12
N ILE A 245 6.39 -3.17 -4.50
CA ILE A 245 5.62 -2.39 -3.53
C ILE A 245 5.66 -3.17 -2.22
N LEU A 246 6.31 -2.59 -1.21
CA LEU A 246 6.27 -3.12 0.15
C LEU A 246 5.04 -2.56 0.85
N TRP A 247 4.24 -3.49 1.36
CA TRP A 247 3.13 -3.24 2.25
C TRP A 247 3.51 -3.62 3.66
N TYR A 248 3.16 -2.75 4.58
CA TYR A 248 3.48 -2.90 5.99
C TYR A 248 2.30 -2.40 6.82
N PRO A 249 2.08 -2.98 8.01
CA PRO A 249 1.11 -2.44 8.95
C PRO A 249 1.44 -0.97 9.21
N ALA A 250 0.46 -0.08 9.14
CA ALA A 250 0.69 1.35 9.32
C ALA A 250 1.28 1.67 10.71
N ASN A 251 1.04 0.80 11.69
CA ASN A 251 1.63 0.87 13.03
C ASN A 251 3.02 0.19 13.16
N GLN A 252 3.50 -0.54 12.13
CA GLN A 252 4.84 -1.14 12.07
C GLN A 252 5.91 -0.15 11.55
N LEU A 253 5.54 1.13 11.40
CA LEU A 253 6.49 2.18 11.69
C LEU A 253 6.86 2.02 13.17
N ASP A 254 7.94 1.29 13.46
CA ASP A 254 8.69 1.39 14.72
C ASP A 254 8.63 2.86 15.16
N PRO A 255 8.01 3.21 16.29
CA PRO A 255 7.19 4.42 16.41
C PRO A 255 8.02 5.63 16.05
N LYS A 256 7.91 6.05 14.78
CA LYS A 256 8.55 7.26 14.29
C LYS A 256 7.99 8.35 15.17
N THR A 257 8.84 9.04 15.94
CA THR A 257 8.35 10.09 16.84
C THR A 257 7.49 11.10 16.07
N ALA A 258 7.80 11.35 14.79
CA ALA A 258 6.89 11.98 13.85
C ALA A 258 7.25 11.61 12.40
N GLU A 259 6.33 11.82 11.46
CA GLU A 259 6.59 11.81 10.02
C GLU A 259 5.88 13.00 9.36
N TYR A 260 6.60 13.83 8.60
CA TYR A 260 6.02 14.97 7.90
C TYR A 260 6.23 14.82 6.39
N ARG A 261 5.13 14.69 5.64
CA ARG A 261 5.16 14.54 4.18
C ARG A 261 5.03 15.85 3.42
N PHE A 262 4.53 16.90 4.07
CA PHE A 262 4.30 18.22 3.48
C PHE A 262 3.30 18.21 2.31
N ASP A 263 2.35 17.27 2.36
CA ASP A 263 1.38 16.99 1.29
C ASP A 263 0.12 17.86 1.35
N GLU A 264 -0.03 18.72 2.36
CA GLU A 264 -1.16 19.63 2.46
C GLU A 264 -1.24 20.53 1.21
N SER A 265 -2.45 20.94 0.82
CA SER A 265 -2.64 21.74 -0.40
C SER A 265 -2.13 23.18 -0.25
N ILE A 266 -2.21 23.74 0.97
CA ILE A 266 -1.79 25.09 1.34
C ILE A 266 -1.28 25.05 2.80
N TRP A 267 -0.21 25.79 3.08
CA TRP A 267 0.12 26.22 4.44
C TRP A 267 -0.31 27.67 4.65
N ALA A 268 -1.18 27.91 5.64
CA ALA A 268 -1.82 29.19 5.91
C ALA A 268 -1.22 29.91 7.13
N ASN A 269 -0.08 29.43 7.62
CA ASN A 269 0.60 29.88 8.83
C ASN A 269 -0.27 29.76 10.08
N THR A 270 -1.04 28.68 10.15
CA THR A 270 -1.89 28.32 11.30
C THR A 270 -1.22 27.26 12.18
N PRO A 271 -1.44 27.27 13.51
CA PRO A 271 -0.87 26.27 14.39
C PRO A 271 -1.27 24.83 14.00
N ASN A 272 -0.31 23.90 14.03
CA ASN A 272 -0.51 22.46 13.79
C ASN A 272 -1.04 22.12 12.37
N GLU A 273 -0.75 22.98 11.40
CA GLU A 273 -1.21 22.79 10.01
C GLU A 273 -0.39 21.77 9.22
N VAL A 274 0.88 21.55 9.60
CA VAL A 274 1.74 20.54 8.99
C VAL A 274 1.50 19.22 9.70
N LYS A 275 0.91 18.24 9.00
CA LYS A 275 0.40 17.02 9.61
C LYS A 275 1.47 15.98 9.86
N ASP A 276 1.42 15.41 11.05
CA ASP A 276 2.18 14.22 11.43
C ASP A 276 1.46 12.96 10.93
N THR A 277 2.05 12.27 9.98
CA THR A 277 1.53 11.03 9.39
C THR A 277 1.99 9.78 10.13
N SER A 278 2.80 9.91 11.19
CA SER A 278 3.20 8.76 12.03
C SER A 278 2.08 8.24 12.93
N GLY A 279 1.06 9.06 13.20
CA GLY A 279 -0.02 8.76 14.14
C GLY A 279 0.25 9.18 15.58
N ASN A 280 1.40 9.78 15.89
CA ASN A 280 1.77 10.21 17.25
C ASN A 280 1.26 11.60 17.64
N SER A 281 0.41 12.21 16.79
CA SER A 281 -0.20 13.52 17.02
C SER A 281 0.81 14.66 17.18
N GLN A 282 2.00 14.52 16.59
CA GLN A 282 3.08 15.50 16.65
C GLN A 282 2.95 16.54 15.52
N ASN A 283 1.74 17.02 15.23
CA ASN A 283 1.52 18.00 14.16
C ASN A 283 2.41 19.24 14.36
N ALA A 284 3.04 19.71 13.29
CA ALA A 284 3.98 20.81 13.28
C ALA A 284 3.34 22.11 12.76
N SER A 285 4.03 23.23 12.97
CA SER A 285 3.59 24.55 12.51
C SER A 285 4.64 25.14 11.58
N VAL A 286 4.20 25.94 10.61
CA VAL A 286 5.10 26.75 9.79
C VAL A 286 5.71 27.85 10.64
N ALA A 287 6.99 28.13 10.41
CA ALA A 287 7.70 29.29 10.92
C ALA A 287 8.20 30.13 9.73
N GLY A 288 8.11 31.46 9.85
CA GLY A 288 8.55 32.39 8.81
C GLY A 288 7.67 32.32 7.56
N LEU A 289 8.31 32.31 6.40
CA LEU A 289 7.73 32.32 5.06
C LEU A 289 7.85 30.95 4.35
N ALA A 290 8.11 29.87 5.10
CA ALA A 290 8.14 28.54 4.50
C ALA A 290 6.78 28.21 3.84
N THR A 291 6.83 27.61 2.66
CA THR A 291 5.65 27.26 1.86
C THR A 291 5.71 25.81 1.42
N ASN A 292 4.58 25.28 0.94
CA ASN A 292 4.52 23.98 0.29
C ASN A 292 4.57 24.13 -1.24
N THR A 293 5.22 23.21 -1.93
CA THR A 293 5.36 23.20 -3.40
C THR A 293 4.90 21.90 -4.01
N ALA A 294 4.33 21.95 -5.22
CA ALA A 294 3.97 20.76 -6.01
C ALA A 294 5.18 20.06 -6.63
N ALA A 295 6.40 20.60 -6.47
CA ALA A 295 7.63 20.03 -7.01
C ALA A 295 8.28 18.98 -6.07
N GLY A 296 7.50 18.38 -5.17
CA GLY A 296 7.97 17.35 -4.26
C GLY A 296 8.41 16.07 -4.97
N LYS A 297 9.27 15.27 -4.33
CA LYS A 297 9.68 13.96 -4.86
C LYS A 297 8.51 12.96 -4.86
N LEU A 298 7.68 13.03 -3.82
CA LEU A 298 6.42 12.31 -3.69
C LEU A 298 5.35 13.36 -3.45
N CYS A 299 4.36 13.50 -4.34
CA CYS A 299 3.30 14.50 -4.23
C CYS A 299 3.85 15.94 -4.07
N ARG A 300 3.82 16.50 -2.85
CA ARG A 300 4.29 17.87 -2.58
C ARG A 300 5.54 17.84 -1.68
N GLY A 301 6.09 19.01 -1.37
CA GLY A 301 7.25 19.13 -0.49
C GLY A 301 7.31 20.51 0.15
N GLY A 302 8.11 20.66 1.20
CA GLY A 302 8.42 21.95 1.78
C GLY A 302 9.38 22.75 0.89
N SER A 303 9.17 24.07 0.82
CA SER A 303 10.04 25.04 0.17
C SER A 303 10.39 26.13 1.18
N PHE A 304 11.67 26.29 1.40
CA PHE A 304 12.24 27.17 2.42
C PHE A 304 13.16 28.18 1.73
N THR A 305 13.10 29.45 2.13
CA THR A 305 14.05 30.43 1.64
C THR A 305 15.38 30.29 2.38
N ASN A 306 16.44 30.88 1.83
CA ASN A 306 17.73 30.92 2.52
C ASN A 306 17.59 31.79 3.78
N ASN A 307 17.87 31.18 4.94
CA ASN A 307 17.86 31.87 6.21
C ASN A 307 19.16 32.66 6.41
N THR A 308 19.11 33.96 6.14
CA THR A 308 20.27 34.87 6.28
C THR A 308 20.28 35.68 7.57
N SER A 309 19.34 35.43 8.49
CA SER A 309 19.16 36.16 9.76
C SER A 309 18.73 35.24 10.89
N ASN A 310 19.11 35.58 12.12
CA ASN A 310 18.70 34.84 13.33
C ASN A 310 17.34 35.33 13.89
N THR A 311 16.71 36.32 13.25
CA THR A 311 15.42 36.91 13.70
C THR A 311 14.23 36.44 12.88
N THR A 312 14.45 35.98 11.66
CA THR A 312 13.41 35.48 10.75
C THR A 312 13.91 34.17 10.20
N ILE A 313 13.24 33.08 10.57
CA ILE A 313 13.61 31.72 10.23
C ILE A 313 12.44 31.08 9.51
N ASP A 314 12.68 30.71 8.26
CA ASP A 314 11.81 29.87 7.46
C ASP A 314 12.10 28.41 7.79
N ALA A 315 11.19 27.76 8.50
CA ALA A 315 11.35 26.39 8.96
C ALA A 315 9.99 25.73 9.27
N ILE A 316 10.04 24.44 9.60
CA ILE A 316 8.94 23.74 10.24
C ILE A 316 9.25 23.59 11.72
N SER A 317 8.41 24.18 12.57
CA SER A 317 8.49 24.05 14.01
C SER A 317 7.76 22.79 14.47
N THR A 318 8.53 21.78 14.88
CA THR A 318 7.99 20.51 15.35
C THR A 318 7.85 20.50 16.88
N PRO A 319 6.83 19.82 17.44
CA PRO A 319 6.69 19.63 18.89
C PRO A 319 7.61 18.52 19.43
N ILE A 320 8.53 18.01 18.62
CA ILE A 320 9.41 16.89 18.97
C ILE A 320 10.42 17.35 20.01
N VAL A 321 10.58 16.55 21.07
CA VAL A 321 11.68 16.69 22.03
C VAL A 321 12.68 15.56 21.74
N PRO A 322 13.83 15.84 21.10
CA PRO A 322 14.81 14.81 20.78
C PRO A 322 15.35 14.12 22.04
N GLY A 323 15.46 12.78 21.99
CA GLY A 323 16.13 11.99 23.01
C GLY A 323 17.65 11.94 22.83
N ASN A 324 18.34 11.17 23.68
CA ASN A 324 19.80 11.01 23.61
C ASN A 324 20.27 10.07 22.47
N THR A 325 19.34 9.30 21.89
CA THR A 325 19.56 8.43 20.75
C THR A 325 18.37 8.55 19.81
N GLY A 326 18.61 8.39 18.51
CA GLY A 326 17.57 8.47 17.49
C GLY A 326 18.14 8.45 16.09
N SER A 327 17.26 8.40 15.10
CA SER A 327 17.59 8.54 13.69
C SER A 327 16.66 9.58 13.07
N VAL A 328 17.17 10.33 12.10
CA VAL A 328 16.39 11.26 11.30
C VAL A 328 16.69 10.98 9.83
N ASP A 329 15.66 10.72 9.05
CA ASP A 329 15.73 10.55 7.60
C ASP A 329 14.93 11.64 6.89
N MET A 330 15.46 12.16 5.78
CA MET A 330 14.80 13.20 4.98
C MET A 330 15.20 13.14 3.51
N TRP A 331 14.30 13.62 2.64
CA TRP A 331 14.61 13.95 1.26
C TRP A 331 14.90 15.46 1.14
N TYR A 332 16.01 15.81 0.49
CA TYR A 332 16.43 17.19 0.29
C TYR A 332 16.80 17.43 -1.17
N LYS A 333 16.40 18.60 -1.70
CA LYS A 333 16.82 19.10 -3.00
C LYS A 333 17.39 20.50 -2.82
N SER A 334 18.70 20.65 -3.04
CA SER A 334 19.37 21.94 -3.04
C SER A 334 19.14 22.71 -4.34
N ASN A 335 19.12 24.05 -4.25
CA ASN A 335 19.18 24.95 -5.40
C ASN A 335 20.63 25.21 -5.87
N VAL A 336 21.62 24.82 -5.07
CA VAL A 336 23.06 24.94 -5.37
C VAL A 336 23.71 23.56 -5.45
N ALA A 337 24.81 23.45 -6.20
CA ALA A 337 25.59 22.21 -6.24
C ALA A 337 26.17 21.89 -4.86
N TRP A 338 26.26 20.60 -4.52
CA TRP A 338 26.74 20.13 -3.23
C TRP A 338 28.17 20.59 -2.88
N ASN A 339 28.98 20.91 -3.88
CA ASN A 339 30.36 21.36 -3.73
C ASN A 339 30.53 22.88 -3.96
N ALA A 340 29.44 23.64 -4.02
CA ALA A 340 29.52 25.09 -4.17
C ALA A 340 30.13 25.73 -2.92
N ALA A 341 30.94 26.79 -3.10
CA ALA A 341 31.45 27.56 -1.98
C ALA A 341 30.30 28.20 -1.18
N ALA A 342 30.41 28.22 0.15
CA ALA A 342 29.38 28.75 1.06
C ALA A 342 28.00 28.10 0.89
N SER A 343 27.96 26.78 0.67
CA SER A 343 26.72 25.97 0.59
C SER A 343 26.43 25.17 1.86
N ASP A 344 27.04 25.55 2.98
CA ASP A 344 26.73 24.96 4.28
C ASP A 344 25.25 25.19 4.58
N ALA A 345 24.56 24.15 5.06
CA ALA A 345 23.14 24.20 5.41
C ALA A 345 22.87 23.49 6.74
N THR A 346 21.93 24.03 7.52
CA THR A 346 21.42 23.44 8.76
C THR A 346 20.02 22.93 8.52
N PHE A 347 19.83 21.60 8.55
CA PHE A 347 18.52 20.99 8.32
C PHE A 347 17.69 20.82 9.59
N PHE A 348 18.36 20.67 10.74
CA PHE A 348 17.72 20.42 12.02
C PHE A 348 18.40 21.24 13.10
N ASP A 349 17.59 21.91 13.92
CA ASP A 349 18.06 22.63 15.09
C ASP A 349 17.15 22.32 16.29
N ALA A 350 17.76 21.80 17.35
CA ALA A 350 17.11 21.51 18.62
C ALA A 350 17.75 22.32 19.77
N THR A 351 18.56 23.32 19.44
CA THR A 351 19.26 24.13 20.44
C THR A 351 18.26 25.04 21.18
N LYS A 352 18.45 25.15 22.49
CA LYS A 352 17.64 26.03 23.36
C LYS A 352 18.32 27.38 23.65
N ILE A 353 19.47 27.62 23.04
CA ILE A 353 20.28 28.82 23.27
C ILE A 353 19.93 29.83 22.18
N ALA A 354 19.41 31.00 22.59
CA ALA A 354 19.15 32.08 21.65
C ALA A 354 20.42 32.48 20.89
N THR A 355 20.29 32.86 19.61
CA THR A 355 21.30 33.48 18.72
C THR A 355 22.29 32.61 17.94
N ARG A 356 22.08 31.30 17.79
CA ARG A 356 22.83 30.52 16.78
C ARG A 356 22.19 30.68 15.38
N PRO A 357 23.00 30.77 14.30
CA PRO A 357 22.45 30.87 12.96
C PRO A 357 21.88 29.53 12.51
N PHE A 358 20.60 29.54 12.13
CA PHE A 358 19.95 28.53 11.32
C PHE A 358 20.00 29.03 9.88
N PHE A 359 20.77 28.37 9.02
CA PHE A 359 21.07 28.82 7.64
C PHE A 359 20.77 27.69 6.66
N LEU A 360 20.32 28.03 5.44
CA LEU A 360 19.90 27.06 4.41
C LEU A 360 20.53 27.35 3.04
#